data_AF-A0A7S2U6D8-F1
#
_entry.id   AF-A0A7S2U6D8-F1
#
_cell.length_a   1.000
_cell.length_b   1.000
_cell.length_c   1.000
_cell.angle_alpha   90.00
_cell.angle_beta   90.00
_cell.angle_gamma   90.00
#
_symmetry.space_group_name_H-M   'P 1'
#
loop_
_entity.id
_entity.type
_entity.pdbx_description
1 polymer ?
#
loop_
_entity_poly.entity_id
_entity_poly.type
_entity_poly.pdbx_seq_one_letter_code
_entity_poly.pdbx_strand_id
1 'polypeptide(L)'
;FQMAFALHTAGDKYALKHYDIKLLNFFLQSANEPSKDVSNHPYTSLRYGVGSHVFNLRMETSKAMIAKLADYGTANIDPDSNGQPVTIGQFCTIENSPPDYMLLGDAATQGHGHDCFGLGLCMLHLFTGDAPYEEILENVRCPPTLKMKLQKIWQSPSSGGYDVIKNIILDDVYDDDIEGEADDTLYDTLYRFLVLFGIPEEKFQIKEHGKVWRAITYSLESPSTEKSTGHKGRRKQTKKNRDGQDAAQYKRDCKQFSLSHGEDTRIANAKKNLEKMDGGLELLRSLVAFDPNNRATALDVINSSFMAPLIEEPGFCGSVEDSDLVHSFMAYATKK
;
A
#
# COMPACT_ATOMS: atom_id res chain seq x y z
N PHE A 1 -0.29 -4.11 14.33
CA PHE A 1 -1.06 -5.31 14.71
C PHE A 1 -2.58 -5.10 14.64
N GLN A 2 -3.18 -4.27 15.50
CA GLN A 2 -4.65 -4.14 15.61
C GLN A 2 -5.37 -3.89 14.26
N MET A 3 -4.80 -3.05 13.40
CA MET A 3 -5.33 -2.77 12.05
C MET A 3 -5.41 -4.02 11.17
N ALA A 4 -4.34 -4.81 11.12
CA ALA A 4 -4.29 -6.06 10.36
C ALA A 4 -5.27 -7.10 10.93
N PHE A 5 -5.37 -7.20 12.25
CA PHE A 5 -6.36 -8.07 12.92
C PHE A 5 -7.80 -7.72 12.52
N ALA A 6 -8.14 -6.43 12.49
CA ALA A 6 -9.46 -5.96 12.08
C ALA A 6 -9.77 -6.35 10.62
N LEU A 7 -8.84 -6.10 9.70
CA LEU A 7 -9.00 -6.45 8.28
C LEU A 7 -9.10 -7.96 8.06
N HIS A 8 -8.26 -8.75 8.73
CA HIS A 8 -8.31 -10.20 8.65
C HIS A 8 -9.67 -10.72 9.13
N THR A 9 -10.11 -10.30 10.32
CA THR A 9 -11.37 -10.78 10.91
C THR A 9 -12.58 -10.35 10.07
N ALA A 10 -12.58 -9.12 9.55
CA ALA A 10 -13.67 -8.61 8.73
C ALA A 10 -13.72 -9.32 7.36
N GLY A 11 -12.56 -9.51 6.72
CA GLY A 11 -12.45 -10.23 5.45
C GLY A 11 -12.86 -11.70 5.59
N ASP A 12 -12.36 -12.41 6.59
CA ASP A 12 -12.67 -13.83 6.81
C ASP A 12 -14.15 -14.06 7.13
N LYS A 13 -14.72 -13.25 8.03
CA LYS A 13 -16.09 -13.47 8.53
C LYS A 13 -17.18 -12.89 7.65
N TYR A 14 -16.91 -11.79 6.98
CA TYR A 14 -17.92 -11.01 6.27
C TYR A 14 -17.57 -10.74 4.80
N ALA A 15 -16.49 -11.34 4.27
CA ALA A 15 -15.96 -11.06 2.94
C ALA A 15 -15.70 -9.55 2.69
N LEU A 16 -15.50 -8.79 3.79
CA LEU A 16 -15.42 -7.34 3.76
C LEU A 16 -14.14 -6.87 3.08
N LYS A 17 -14.31 -5.96 2.14
CA LYS A 17 -13.28 -5.14 1.50
C LYS A 17 -13.63 -3.69 1.77
N HIS A 18 -12.73 -2.92 2.36
CA HIS A 18 -13.01 -1.57 2.81
C HIS A 18 -12.80 -0.52 1.70
N TYR A 19 -11.83 -0.73 0.82
CA TYR A 19 -11.44 0.15 -0.28
C TYR A 19 -10.94 1.56 0.11
N ASP A 20 -10.89 1.91 1.39
CA ASP A 20 -10.40 3.22 1.85
C ASP A 20 -9.58 3.10 3.15
N ILE A 21 -8.55 2.25 3.12
CA ILE A 21 -7.65 2.06 4.26
C ILE A 21 -6.63 3.19 4.30
N LYS A 22 -6.82 4.09 5.28
CA LYS A 22 -5.93 5.21 5.62
C LYS A 22 -6.00 5.49 7.13
N LEU A 23 -4.97 6.12 7.70
CA LEU A 23 -4.92 6.38 9.15
C LEU A 23 -6.09 7.24 9.65
N LEU A 24 -6.65 8.12 8.81
CA LEU A 24 -7.84 8.91 9.15
C LEU A 24 -9.08 8.05 9.46
N ASN A 25 -9.14 6.84 8.92
CA ASN A 25 -10.25 5.91 9.14
C ASN A 25 -10.00 4.97 10.34
N PHE A 26 -8.92 5.19 11.10
CA PHE A 26 -8.65 4.50 12.36
C PHE A 26 -8.75 5.45 13.55
N PHE A 27 -9.77 5.24 14.37
CA PHE A 27 -9.96 6.00 15.60
C PHE A 27 -9.30 5.30 16.78
N LEU A 28 -8.69 6.09 17.67
CA LEU A 28 -8.09 5.59 18.90
C LEU A 28 -9.04 5.79 20.08
N GLN A 29 -9.37 4.70 20.76
CA GLN A 29 -10.14 4.72 22.00
C GLN A 29 -9.24 4.30 23.16
N SER A 30 -9.28 5.04 24.28
CA SER A 30 -8.67 4.58 25.54
C SER A 30 -9.17 3.19 25.92
N ALA A 31 -8.25 2.27 26.19
CA ALA A 31 -8.57 0.96 26.74
C ALA A 31 -9.05 1.07 28.21
N ASN A 32 -8.73 2.18 28.89
CA ASN A 32 -9.16 2.41 30.26
C ASN A 32 -10.55 3.03 30.29
N GLU A 33 -11.36 2.53 31.22
CA GLU A 33 -12.57 3.21 31.63
C GLU A 33 -12.21 4.30 32.66
N PRO A 34 -12.76 5.53 32.55
CA PRO A 34 -12.46 6.63 33.49
C PRO A 34 -12.74 6.32 34.96
N SER A 35 -13.56 5.30 35.23
CA SER A 35 -13.98 4.87 36.56
C SER A 35 -13.04 3.87 37.24
N LYS A 36 -12.03 3.33 36.53
CA LYS A 36 -11.11 2.35 37.09
C LYS A 36 -9.87 3.03 37.67
N ASP A 37 -9.53 2.65 38.90
CA ASP A 37 -8.33 3.13 39.57
C ASP A 37 -7.08 2.56 38.90
N VAL A 38 -6.42 3.42 38.11
CA VAL A 38 -5.18 3.11 37.37
C VAL A 38 -4.04 2.74 38.33
N SER A 39 -4.09 3.14 39.61
CA SER A 39 -3.02 2.87 40.57
C SER A 39 -2.87 1.37 40.91
N ASN A 40 -3.94 0.58 40.77
CA ASN A 40 -3.92 -0.86 41.01
C ASN A 40 -3.54 -1.68 39.77
N HIS A 41 -3.51 -1.05 38.59
CA HIS A 41 -3.25 -1.69 37.31
C HIS A 41 -2.28 -0.85 36.47
N PRO A 42 -0.95 -1.01 36.67
CA PRO A 42 0.05 -0.19 35.95
C PRO A 42 0.12 -0.49 34.45
N TYR A 43 -0.30 -1.69 34.03
CA TYR A 43 -0.33 -2.10 32.63
C TYR A 43 -1.72 -2.61 32.20
N THR A 44 -2.04 -2.37 30.93
CA THR A 44 -3.19 -2.94 30.25
C THR A 44 -2.70 -3.89 29.17
N SER A 45 -3.23 -5.10 29.15
CA SER A 45 -2.96 -6.15 28.17
C SER A 45 -4.15 -6.30 27.23
N LEU A 46 -3.93 -6.05 25.94
CA LEU A 46 -4.89 -6.35 24.88
C LEU A 46 -4.51 -7.67 24.21
N ARG A 47 -5.30 -8.72 24.45
CA ARG A 47 -5.06 -10.07 23.95
C ARG A 47 -5.91 -10.34 22.72
N TYR A 48 -5.29 -10.84 21.66
CA TYR A 48 -5.94 -11.15 20.38
C TYR A 48 -5.66 -12.61 20.00
N GLY A 49 -6.70 -13.44 19.97
CA GLY A 49 -6.59 -14.81 19.47
C GLY A 49 -6.79 -14.89 17.96
N VAL A 50 -5.84 -15.51 17.26
CA VAL A 50 -5.90 -15.82 15.83
C VAL A 50 -5.39 -17.24 15.60
N GLY A 51 -6.26 -18.15 15.15
CA GLY A 51 -5.89 -19.56 14.98
C GLY A 51 -5.42 -20.19 16.29
N SER A 52 -4.20 -20.74 16.30
CA SER A 52 -3.57 -21.34 17.49
C SER A 52 -2.74 -20.36 18.32
N HIS A 53 -2.63 -19.10 17.91
CA HIS A 53 -1.78 -18.10 18.54
C HIS A 53 -2.62 -17.09 19.33
N VAL A 54 -2.08 -16.64 20.46
CA VAL A 54 -2.57 -15.46 21.17
C VAL A 54 -1.49 -14.41 21.11
N PHE A 55 -1.88 -13.20 20.69
CA PHE A 55 -1.01 -12.04 20.65
C PHE A 55 -1.34 -11.11 21.80
N ASN A 56 -0.32 -10.63 22.52
CA ASN A 56 -0.47 -9.76 23.68
C ASN A 56 0.18 -8.40 23.43
N LEU A 57 -0.64 -7.35 23.40
CA LEU A 57 -0.17 -5.98 23.37
C LEU A 57 -0.25 -5.42 24.79
N ARG A 58 0.85 -5.55 25.53
CA ARG A 58 1.00 -5.00 26.89
C ARG A 58 1.52 -3.56 26.79
N MET A 59 0.77 -2.62 27.36
CA MET A 59 1.09 -1.18 27.35
C MET A 59 0.90 -0.59 28.74
N GLU A 60 1.57 0.52 29.04
CA GLU A 60 1.23 1.31 30.24
C GLU A 60 -0.26 1.67 30.19
N THR A 61 -0.98 1.40 31.28
CA THR A 61 -2.44 1.59 31.34
C THR A 61 -2.81 2.98 30.83
N SER A 62 -2.17 4.03 31.35
CA SER A 62 -2.42 5.43 30.98
C SER A 62 -2.27 5.78 29.49
N LYS A 63 -1.60 4.93 28.71
CA LYS A 63 -1.35 5.11 27.26
C LYS A 63 -1.99 4.00 26.41
N ALA A 64 -2.70 3.05 27.02
CA ALA A 64 -3.26 1.92 26.32
C ALA A 64 -4.42 2.36 25.42
N MET A 65 -4.27 2.15 24.10
CA MET A 65 -5.25 2.54 23.09
C MET A 65 -5.69 1.35 22.24
N ILE A 66 -6.98 1.32 21.92
CA ILE A 66 -7.61 0.41 20.98
C ILE A 66 -7.83 1.17 19.66
N ALA A 67 -7.26 0.65 18.57
CA ALA A 67 -7.48 1.18 17.23
C ALA A 67 -8.75 0.55 16.62
N LYS A 68 -9.67 1.38 16.14
CA LYS A 68 -10.94 0.96 15.56
C LYS A 68 -11.08 1.46 14.13
N LEU A 69 -11.29 0.54 13.19
CA LEU A 69 -11.59 0.84 11.79
C LEU A 69 -13.02 1.40 11.67
N ALA A 70 -13.17 2.46 10.89
CA ALA A 70 -14.41 3.17 10.64
C ALA A 70 -14.50 3.61 9.17
N ASP A 71 -15.59 4.29 8.83
CA ASP A 71 -15.91 4.78 7.48
C ASP A 71 -16.11 3.67 6.43
N TYR A 72 -17.10 2.82 6.69
CA TYR A 72 -17.48 1.72 5.78
C TYR A 72 -18.30 2.18 4.56
N GLY A 73 -18.30 3.47 4.22
CA GLY A 73 -19.14 4.03 3.15
C GLY A 73 -18.84 3.45 1.77
N THR A 74 -17.60 3.02 1.55
CA THR A 74 -17.13 2.42 0.30
C THR A 74 -16.95 0.90 0.40
N ALA A 75 -17.28 0.31 1.55
CA ALA A 75 -17.02 -1.10 1.80
C ALA A 75 -17.94 -2.03 0.99
N ASN A 76 -17.39 -3.16 0.55
CA ASN A 76 -18.11 -4.22 -0.13
C ASN A 76 -17.99 -5.53 0.66
N ILE A 77 -19.13 -6.13 1.00
CA ILE A 77 -19.23 -7.40 1.74
C ILE A 77 -19.69 -8.58 0.86
N ASP A 78 -19.87 -8.35 -0.44
CA ASP A 78 -20.24 -9.39 -1.39
C ASP A 78 -19.01 -10.27 -1.67
N PRO A 79 -19.03 -11.58 -1.33
CA PRO A 79 -17.94 -12.49 -1.66
C PRO A 79 -17.77 -12.70 -3.18
N ASP A 80 -18.83 -12.56 -3.97
CA ASP A 80 -18.81 -12.82 -5.42
C ASP A 80 -18.15 -11.68 -6.20
N SER A 81 -17.94 -10.54 -5.55
CA SER A 81 -17.15 -9.42 -6.10
C SER A 81 -15.65 -9.72 -6.20
N ASN A 82 -15.13 -10.72 -5.47
CA ASN A 82 -13.71 -11.07 -5.54
C ASN A 82 -13.34 -11.57 -6.95
N GLY A 83 -12.28 -11.00 -7.52
CA GLY A 83 -11.85 -11.32 -8.88
C GLY A 83 -12.66 -10.62 -9.99
N GLN A 84 -13.74 -9.91 -9.66
CA GLN A 84 -14.47 -9.11 -10.64
C GLN A 84 -13.66 -7.87 -11.04
N PRO A 85 -13.85 -7.31 -12.24
CA PRO A 85 -13.22 -6.06 -12.63
C PRO A 85 -13.47 -4.94 -11.62
N VAL A 86 -12.47 -4.09 -11.42
CA VAL A 86 -12.63 -2.86 -10.63
C VAL A 86 -13.57 -1.88 -11.33
N THR A 87 -14.29 -1.11 -10.53
CA THR A 87 -15.14 -0.01 -10.99
C THR A 87 -14.63 1.31 -10.42
N ILE A 88 -15.20 2.43 -10.88
CA ILE A 88 -14.88 3.75 -10.32
C ILE A 88 -15.04 3.80 -8.79
N GLY A 89 -16.00 3.03 -8.23
CA GLY A 89 -16.25 3.00 -6.79
C GLY A 89 -15.15 2.39 -5.94
N GLN A 90 -14.12 1.77 -6.55
CA GLN A 90 -12.93 1.28 -5.84
C GLN A 90 -11.78 2.30 -5.80
N PHE A 91 -11.91 3.44 -6.45
CA PHE A 91 -10.95 4.55 -6.39
C PHE A 91 -11.44 5.60 -5.39
N CYS A 92 -11.46 5.25 -4.10
CA CYS A 92 -12.06 6.08 -3.06
C CYS A 92 -11.17 7.28 -2.68
N THR A 93 -9.89 7.03 -2.44
CA THR A 93 -8.85 8.05 -2.34
C THR A 93 -7.86 7.75 -3.46
N ILE A 94 -7.78 8.62 -4.47
CA ILE A 94 -7.01 8.36 -5.69
C ILE A 94 -5.55 8.06 -5.37
N GLU A 95 -4.97 8.83 -4.45
CA GLU A 95 -3.59 8.66 -3.98
C GLU A 95 -3.37 7.27 -3.38
N ASN A 96 -4.33 6.73 -2.63
CA ASN A 96 -4.16 5.41 -2.00
C ASN A 96 -4.53 4.23 -2.92
N SER A 97 -4.94 4.49 -4.16
CA SER A 97 -5.31 3.44 -5.12
C SER A 97 -4.09 2.59 -5.48
N PRO A 98 -4.15 1.25 -5.38
CA PRO A 98 -3.01 0.38 -5.66
C PRO A 98 -2.44 0.57 -7.08
N PRO A 99 -1.12 0.45 -7.27
CA PRO A 99 -0.49 0.68 -8.57
C PRO A 99 -1.00 -0.27 -9.66
N ASP A 100 -1.41 -1.50 -9.31
CA ASP A 100 -1.96 -2.45 -10.27
C ASP A 100 -3.23 -1.96 -10.96
N TYR A 101 -4.04 -1.13 -10.29
CA TYR A 101 -5.22 -0.53 -10.91
C TYR A 101 -4.81 0.40 -12.06
N MET A 102 -3.80 1.24 -11.83
CA MET A 102 -3.26 2.17 -12.83
C MET A 102 -2.48 1.48 -13.95
N LEU A 103 -1.87 0.33 -13.65
CA LEU A 103 -1.08 -0.45 -14.61
C LEU A 103 -1.96 -1.32 -15.52
N LEU A 104 -2.96 -1.98 -14.95
CA LEU A 104 -3.81 -2.97 -15.64
C LEU A 104 -5.09 -2.37 -16.23
N GLY A 105 -5.60 -1.25 -15.70
CA GLY A 105 -6.86 -0.67 -16.14
C GLY A 105 -8.04 -1.62 -15.90
N ASP A 106 -8.83 -1.89 -16.94
CA ASP A 106 -10.05 -2.72 -16.85
C ASP A 106 -9.77 -4.18 -16.49
N ALA A 107 -8.50 -4.62 -16.57
CA ALA A 107 -8.07 -5.95 -16.16
C ALA A 107 -7.69 -6.05 -14.67
N ALA A 108 -7.64 -4.92 -13.94
CA ALA A 108 -7.49 -4.95 -12.51
C ALA A 108 -8.75 -5.54 -11.86
N THR A 109 -8.55 -6.34 -10.81
CA THR A 109 -9.64 -7.07 -10.16
C THR A 109 -9.81 -6.66 -8.70
N GLN A 110 -11.06 -6.64 -8.26
CA GLN A 110 -11.46 -6.45 -6.89
C GLN A 110 -10.94 -7.57 -5.99
N GLY A 111 -10.55 -7.23 -4.76
CA GLY A 111 -10.11 -8.19 -3.75
C GLY A 111 -9.53 -7.51 -2.52
N HIS A 112 -9.21 -8.31 -1.50
CA HIS A 112 -8.64 -7.82 -0.23
C HIS A 112 -7.23 -7.23 -0.37
N GLY A 113 -6.54 -7.49 -1.49
CA GLY A 113 -5.23 -6.93 -1.79
C GLY A 113 -5.23 -5.40 -1.85
N HIS A 114 -6.37 -4.77 -2.15
CA HIS A 114 -6.50 -3.31 -2.10
C HIS A 114 -6.25 -2.78 -0.68
N ASP A 115 -6.98 -3.32 0.30
CA ASP A 115 -6.89 -2.91 1.70
C ASP A 115 -5.50 -3.18 2.28
N CYS A 116 -4.84 -4.24 1.82
CA CYS A 116 -3.48 -4.58 2.24
C CYS A 116 -2.44 -3.59 1.70
N PHE A 117 -2.66 -3.04 0.49
CA PHE A 117 -1.82 -1.96 -0.03
C PHE A 117 -1.97 -0.69 0.83
N GLY A 118 -3.21 -0.29 1.13
CA GLY A 118 -3.49 0.82 2.04
C GLY A 118 -2.95 0.61 3.45
N LEU A 119 -2.96 -0.64 3.95
CA LEU A 119 -2.30 -1.01 5.21
C LEU A 119 -0.78 -0.80 5.14
N GLY A 120 -0.15 -1.10 4.00
CA GLY A 120 1.26 -0.80 3.74
C GLY A 120 1.57 0.70 3.77
N LEU A 121 0.72 1.52 3.15
CA LEU A 121 0.85 2.98 3.21
C LEU A 121 0.67 3.52 4.63
N CYS A 122 -0.29 2.98 5.40
CA CYS A 122 -0.45 3.32 6.80
C CYS A 122 0.77 2.92 7.63
N MET A 123 1.35 1.74 7.38
CA MET A 123 2.58 1.30 8.02
C MET A 123 3.71 2.28 7.71
N LEU A 124 3.90 2.67 6.44
CA LEU A 124 4.90 3.66 6.09
C LEU A 124 4.69 4.98 6.84
N HIS A 125 3.46 5.52 6.85
CA HIS A 125 3.11 6.77 7.55
C HIS A 125 3.41 6.68 9.06
N LEU A 126 3.07 5.57 9.73
CA LEU A 126 3.40 5.39 11.14
C LEU A 126 4.92 5.40 11.40
N PHE A 127 5.72 4.92 10.45
CA PHE A 127 7.18 4.87 10.57
C PHE A 127 7.88 6.16 10.11
N THR A 128 7.26 6.97 9.26
CA THR A 128 7.73 8.36 9.01
C THR A 128 7.52 9.21 10.25
N GLY A 129 6.42 9.00 10.97
CA GLY A 129 6.08 9.72 12.19
C GLY A 129 5.77 11.20 11.96
N ASP A 130 5.43 11.57 10.72
CA ASP A 130 5.25 12.95 10.29
C ASP A 130 3.95 13.11 9.48
N ALA A 131 4.02 12.83 8.18
CA ALA A 131 2.93 13.02 7.22
C ALA A 131 2.76 11.78 6.33
N PRO A 132 1.59 11.62 5.66
CA PRO A 132 1.40 10.57 4.67
C PRO A 132 2.28 10.81 3.43
N TYR A 133 2.48 9.78 2.61
CA TYR A 133 3.53 9.82 1.58
C TYR A 133 3.26 10.88 0.51
N GLU A 134 1.99 11.13 0.18
CA GLU A 134 1.54 12.11 -0.81
C GLU A 134 1.87 13.55 -0.39
N GLU A 135 1.86 13.86 0.91
CA GLU A 135 2.31 15.14 1.46
C GLU A 135 3.84 15.22 1.48
N ILE A 136 4.53 14.14 1.86
CA ILE A 136 6.00 14.08 1.82
C ILE A 136 6.52 14.29 0.40
N LEU A 137 5.83 13.71 -0.60
CA LEU A 137 6.16 13.75 -2.01
C LEU A 137 5.33 14.81 -2.78
N GLU A 138 4.79 15.84 -2.12
CA GLU A 138 3.90 16.84 -2.74
C GLU A 138 4.51 17.46 -4.01
N ASN A 139 5.84 17.65 -4.03
CA ASN A 139 6.60 18.28 -5.10
C ASN A 139 7.05 17.30 -6.19
N VAL A 140 6.81 16.00 -6.01
CA VAL A 140 7.11 14.95 -7.00
C VAL A 140 5.94 14.88 -7.97
N ARG A 141 6.17 15.38 -9.19
CA ARG A 141 5.19 15.44 -10.29
C ARG A 141 5.57 14.50 -11.41
N CYS A 142 4.58 13.87 -12.04
CA CYS A 142 4.78 12.98 -13.17
C CYS A 142 5.47 13.71 -14.33
N PRO A 143 6.61 13.20 -14.82
CA PRO A 143 7.40 13.93 -15.79
C PRO A 143 6.69 13.99 -17.16
N PRO A 144 6.92 15.04 -17.96
CA PRO A 144 6.09 15.34 -19.13
C PRO A 144 6.01 14.23 -20.17
N THR A 145 7.11 13.49 -20.43
CA THR A 145 7.12 12.46 -21.47
C THR A 145 6.31 11.23 -21.05
N LEU A 146 6.45 10.81 -19.79
CA LEU A 146 5.65 9.76 -19.18
C LEU A 146 4.19 10.17 -19.14
N LYS A 147 3.87 11.35 -18.61
CA LYS A 147 2.50 11.88 -18.54
C LYS A 147 1.82 11.86 -19.91
N MET A 148 2.47 12.40 -20.95
CA MET A 148 1.92 12.38 -22.32
C MET A 148 1.65 10.96 -22.83
N LYS A 149 2.47 9.98 -22.47
CA LYS A 149 2.25 8.57 -22.87
C LYS A 149 1.10 7.95 -22.09
N LEU A 150 1.03 8.20 -20.78
CA LEU A 150 -0.07 7.72 -19.94
C LEU A 150 -1.40 8.31 -20.41
N GLN A 151 -1.46 9.62 -20.71
CA GLN A 151 -2.64 10.27 -21.30
C GLN A 151 -3.10 9.55 -22.58
N LYS A 152 -2.17 9.22 -23.48
CA LYS A 152 -2.50 8.47 -24.71
C LYS A 152 -3.01 7.05 -24.41
N ILE A 153 -2.51 6.39 -23.38
CA ILE A 153 -2.93 5.03 -23.02
C ILE A 153 -4.29 5.06 -22.32
N TRP A 154 -4.44 5.89 -21.30
CA TRP A 154 -5.60 5.92 -20.42
C TRP A 154 -6.80 6.64 -21.05
N GLN A 155 -6.60 7.72 -21.82
CA GLN A 155 -7.71 8.53 -22.32
C GLN A 155 -8.10 8.23 -23.78
N SER A 156 -7.22 7.59 -24.56
CA SER A 156 -7.51 7.35 -25.98
C SER A 156 -8.52 6.22 -26.16
N PRO A 157 -9.63 6.45 -26.90
CA PRO A 157 -10.58 5.39 -27.25
C PRO A 157 -9.94 4.22 -28.01
N SER A 158 -8.83 4.48 -28.72
CA SER A 158 -8.10 3.47 -29.50
C SER A 158 -7.20 2.58 -28.67
N SER A 159 -6.90 2.97 -27.43
CA SER A 159 -6.03 2.18 -26.56
C SER A 159 -6.78 0.95 -26.05
N GLY A 160 -8.02 1.11 -25.56
CA GLY A 160 -8.83 0.02 -25.00
C GLY A 160 -8.23 -0.60 -23.72
N GLY A 161 -9.11 -1.04 -22.81
CA GLY A 161 -8.72 -1.71 -21.56
C GLY A 161 -8.33 -0.76 -20.43
N TYR A 162 -8.71 0.51 -20.50
CA TYR A 162 -8.47 1.53 -19.48
C TYR A 162 -9.70 2.45 -19.30
N ASP A 163 -10.89 1.96 -19.63
CA ASP A 163 -12.12 2.75 -19.55
C ASP A 163 -12.43 3.17 -18.11
N VAL A 164 -12.11 2.34 -17.12
CA VAL A 164 -12.27 2.71 -15.70
C VAL A 164 -11.40 3.91 -15.31
N ILE A 165 -10.13 3.93 -15.72
CA ILE A 165 -9.21 5.05 -15.44
C ILE A 165 -9.66 6.30 -16.18
N LYS A 166 -10.07 6.13 -17.45
CA LYS A 166 -10.60 7.24 -18.23
C LYS A 166 -11.80 7.88 -17.53
N ASN A 167 -12.72 7.08 -17.02
CA ASN A 167 -13.91 7.58 -16.36
C ASN A 167 -13.56 8.33 -15.07
N ILE A 168 -12.58 7.87 -14.28
CA ILE A 168 -12.13 8.60 -13.09
C ILE A 168 -11.58 9.98 -13.45
N ILE A 169 -10.70 10.04 -14.47
CA ILE A 169 -10.15 11.32 -14.93
C ILE A 169 -11.25 12.25 -15.46
N LEU A 170 -12.34 11.71 -16.02
CA LEU A 170 -13.45 12.51 -16.51
C LEU A 170 -14.44 12.90 -15.39
N ASP A 171 -14.64 12.05 -14.39
CA ASP A 171 -15.49 12.35 -13.22
C ASP A 171 -14.96 13.58 -12.50
N ASP A 172 -13.65 13.65 -12.28
CA ASP A 172 -12.94 14.82 -11.70
C ASP A 172 -13.13 16.11 -12.53
N VAL A 173 -13.44 16.01 -13.84
CA VAL A 173 -13.62 17.16 -14.74
C VAL A 173 -15.06 17.70 -14.74
N TYR A 174 -16.04 16.88 -14.34
CA TYR A 174 -17.46 17.18 -14.51
C TYR A 174 -18.28 17.25 -13.21
N ASP A 175 -17.65 17.27 -12.04
CA ASP A 175 -18.36 17.18 -10.76
C ASP A 175 -19.14 18.46 -10.36
N ASP A 176 -19.00 19.60 -11.05
CA ASP A 176 -19.56 20.89 -10.57
C ASP A 176 -19.99 21.92 -11.64
N ASP A 177 -20.63 21.53 -12.76
CA ASP A 177 -21.15 22.46 -13.80
C ASP A 177 -20.12 23.49 -14.36
N ILE A 178 -18.84 23.33 -14.03
CA ILE A 178 -17.70 24.13 -14.44
C ILE A 178 -16.74 23.16 -15.13
N GLU A 179 -16.47 23.42 -16.42
CA GLU A 179 -15.51 22.67 -17.22
C GLU A 179 -14.10 22.82 -16.58
N GLY A 180 -13.71 21.85 -15.75
CA GLY A 180 -12.44 21.84 -15.03
C GLY A 180 -11.27 21.38 -15.91
N GLU A 181 -10.04 21.75 -15.54
CA GLU A 181 -8.86 21.09 -16.10
C GLU A 181 -8.74 19.68 -15.52
N ALA A 182 -8.45 18.69 -16.37
CA ALA A 182 -8.26 17.31 -15.92
C ALA A 182 -7.16 17.23 -14.86
N ASP A 183 -7.50 16.69 -13.69
CA ASP A 183 -6.58 16.56 -12.57
C ASP A 183 -5.40 15.64 -12.92
N ASP A 184 -4.21 16.04 -12.47
CA ASP A 184 -2.97 15.30 -12.65
C ASP A 184 -2.75 14.22 -11.59
N THR A 185 -3.60 14.15 -10.56
CA THR A 185 -3.44 13.31 -9.37
C THR A 185 -3.18 11.83 -9.70
N LEU A 186 -3.88 11.21 -10.66
CA LEU A 186 -3.61 9.82 -11.05
C LEU A 186 -2.21 9.62 -11.64
N TYR A 187 -1.74 10.55 -12.46
CA TYR A 187 -0.41 10.48 -13.07
C TYR A 187 0.68 10.65 -12.01
N ASP A 188 0.48 11.63 -11.13
CA ASP A 188 1.38 11.92 -10.02
C ASP A 188 1.43 10.76 -9.03
N THR A 189 0.28 10.15 -8.72
CA THR A 189 0.18 8.99 -7.82
C THR A 189 0.99 7.81 -8.32
N LEU A 190 0.78 7.37 -9.58
CA LEU A 190 1.58 6.29 -10.15
C LEU A 190 3.08 6.62 -10.12
N TYR A 191 3.44 7.84 -10.51
CA TYR A 191 4.85 8.26 -10.54
C TYR A 191 5.47 8.30 -9.15
N ARG A 192 4.76 8.80 -8.14
CA ARG A 192 5.18 8.81 -6.73
C ARG A 192 5.43 7.40 -6.22
N PHE A 193 4.59 6.42 -6.54
CA PHE A 193 4.86 5.02 -6.20
C PHE A 193 6.13 4.47 -6.87
N LEU A 194 6.36 4.79 -8.15
CA LEU A 194 7.58 4.37 -8.85
C LEU A 194 8.83 5.01 -8.24
N VAL A 195 8.74 6.24 -7.73
CA VAL A 195 9.83 6.93 -7.04
C VAL A 195 10.07 6.34 -5.65
N LEU A 196 9.00 6.20 -4.87
CA LEU A 196 9.04 5.77 -3.48
C LEU A 196 9.44 4.30 -3.35
N PHE A 197 8.79 3.40 -4.09
CA PHE A 197 8.99 1.96 -3.98
C PHE A 197 9.95 1.39 -5.03
N GLY A 198 10.22 2.14 -6.10
CA GLY A 198 11.04 1.71 -7.22
C GLY A 198 10.22 1.04 -8.33
N ILE A 199 10.79 1.00 -9.54
CA ILE A 199 10.25 0.18 -10.63
C ILE A 199 10.59 -1.29 -10.34
N PRO A 200 9.61 -2.21 -10.27
CA PRO A 200 9.89 -3.63 -10.10
C PRO A 200 10.76 -4.19 -11.23
N GLU A 201 11.70 -5.08 -10.87
CA GLU A 201 12.52 -5.81 -11.85
C GLU A 201 11.62 -6.69 -12.75
N GLU A 202 10.73 -7.45 -12.11
CA GLU A 202 9.72 -8.26 -12.79
C GLU A 202 8.43 -7.45 -12.99
N LYS A 203 8.16 -7.09 -14.25
CA LYS A 203 6.95 -6.37 -14.65
C LYS A 203 5.84 -7.38 -14.91
N PHE A 204 4.96 -7.55 -13.93
CA PHE A 204 3.84 -8.49 -14.02
C PHE A 204 2.90 -8.17 -15.20
N GLN A 205 2.32 -9.23 -15.78
CA GLN A 205 1.39 -9.16 -16.91
C GLN A 205 1.88 -8.32 -18.13
N ILE A 206 3.19 -8.12 -18.31
CA ILE A 206 3.74 -7.29 -19.40
C ILE A 206 3.35 -7.77 -20.81
N LYS A 207 3.10 -9.08 -20.99
CA LYS A 207 2.71 -9.66 -22.27
C LYS A 207 1.28 -9.27 -22.66
N GLU A 208 0.35 -9.32 -21.72
CA GLU A 208 -1.09 -9.11 -21.95
C GLU A 208 -1.48 -7.64 -21.71
N HIS A 209 -0.95 -7.02 -20.65
CA HIS A 209 -1.32 -5.68 -20.18
C HIS A 209 -0.13 -4.70 -20.09
N GLY A 210 0.95 -4.94 -20.85
CA GLY A 210 2.20 -4.17 -20.70
C GLY A 210 2.26 -2.77 -21.34
N LYS A 211 1.14 -2.13 -21.71
CA LYS A 211 1.18 -0.79 -22.35
C LYS A 211 1.79 0.26 -21.44
N VAL A 212 1.29 0.34 -20.20
CA VAL A 212 1.80 1.26 -19.18
C VAL A 212 3.25 0.91 -18.81
N TRP A 213 3.56 -0.37 -18.63
CA TRP A 213 4.94 -0.82 -18.40
C TRP A 213 5.92 -0.37 -19.49
N ARG A 214 5.55 -0.50 -20.76
CA ARG A 214 6.38 -0.03 -21.88
C ARG A 214 6.55 1.48 -21.88
N ALA A 215 5.53 2.25 -21.46
CA ALA A 215 5.65 3.69 -21.29
C ALA A 215 6.63 4.05 -20.18
N ILE A 216 6.54 3.38 -19.03
CA ILE A 216 7.47 3.53 -17.89
C ILE A 216 8.90 3.23 -18.33
N THR A 217 9.15 2.07 -18.95
CA THR A 217 10.49 1.68 -19.43
C THR A 217 11.05 2.67 -20.44
N TYR A 218 10.25 3.13 -21.40
CA TYR A 218 10.72 4.08 -22.39
C TYR A 218 11.06 5.46 -21.80
N SER A 219 10.27 5.92 -20.83
CA SER A 219 10.40 7.28 -20.28
C SER A 219 11.42 7.37 -19.16
N LEU A 220 11.45 6.40 -18.24
CA LEU A 220 12.19 6.47 -16.99
C LEU A 220 13.45 5.60 -16.99
N GLU A 221 13.40 4.43 -17.64
CA GLU A 221 14.54 3.53 -17.69
C GLU A 221 15.52 3.96 -18.81
N SER A 222 16.80 3.74 -18.59
CA SER A 222 17.79 3.84 -19.67
C SER A 222 17.75 2.52 -20.44
N PRO A 223 17.87 2.50 -21.79
CA PRO A 223 17.95 1.25 -22.52
C PRO A 223 19.14 0.46 -21.96
N SER A 224 18.84 -0.62 -21.26
CA SER A 224 19.86 -1.49 -20.69
C SER A 224 20.75 -1.96 -21.83
N THR A 225 22.05 -1.81 -21.67
CA THR A 225 23.03 -2.55 -22.45
C THR A 225 22.93 -4.01 -22.06
N GLU A 226 21.85 -4.68 -22.44
CA GLU A 226 21.85 -6.13 -22.43
C GLU A 226 22.94 -6.62 -23.38
N LYS A 227 23.79 -7.49 -22.85
CA LYS A 227 24.83 -8.21 -23.56
C LYS A 227 24.16 -9.00 -24.69
N SER A 228 24.09 -8.40 -25.87
CA SER A 228 23.76 -9.12 -27.10
C SER A 228 24.92 -10.05 -27.43
N THR A 229 24.89 -11.25 -26.86
CA THR A 229 25.64 -12.38 -27.36
C THR A 229 25.10 -12.73 -28.74
N GLY A 230 25.75 -12.19 -29.77
CA GLY A 230 25.76 -12.73 -31.12
C GLY A 230 24.60 -12.34 -32.02
N HIS A 231 24.84 -11.38 -32.92
CA HIS A 231 24.89 -11.65 -34.37
C HIS A 231 25.51 -10.44 -35.11
N LYS A 232 26.53 -10.71 -35.91
CA LYS A 232 27.25 -9.72 -36.73
C LYS A 232 26.34 -9.22 -37.87
N GLY A 233 26.15 -7.90 -37.98
CA GLY A 233 25.33 -7.33 -39.06
C GLY A 233 25.24 -5.80 -39.13
N ARG A 234 26.38 -5.12 -39.32
CA ARG A 234 26.56 -3.90 -40.16
C ARG A 234 25.44 -2.82 -40.19
N ARG A 235 25.52 -1.82 -39.30
CA ARG A 235 25.42 -0.36 -39.60
C ARG A 235 25.85 0.46 -38.38
N LYS A 236 26.97 1.19 -38.49
CA LYS A 236 27.40 2.20 -37.50
C LYS A 236 26.45 3.41 -37.57
N GLN A 237 25.35 3.35 -36.84
CA GLN A 237 24.74 4.56 -36.28
C GLN A 237 25.31 4.72 -34.87
N THR A 238 25.81 5.92 -34.57
CA THR A 238 26.17 6.36 -33.22
C THR A 238 24.96 6.22 -32.30
N LYS A 239 24.78 5.06 -31.67
CA LYS A 239 23.88 4.86 -30.53
C LYS A 239 24.46 5.65 -29.37
N LYS A 240 24.17 6.95 -29.33
CA LYS A 240 24.19 7.69 -28.07
C LYS A 240 23.25 6.92 -27.15
N ASN A 241 23.75 6.44 -26.00
CA ASN A 241 22.91 5.98 -24.90
C ASN A 241 21.91 7.10 -24.63
N ARG A 242 20.70 6.98 -25.18
CA ARG A 242 19.62 7.90 -24.89
C ARG A 242 18.90 7.24 -23.74
N ASP A 243 19.31 7.60 -22.53
CA ASP A 243 18.47 7.45 -21.35
C ASP A 243 17.05 7.92 -21.70
N GLY A 244 16.04 7.31 -21.08
CA GLY A 244 14.66 7.79 -21.20
C GLY A 244 14.59 9.30 -20.97
N GLN A 245 13.72 10.00 -21.70
CA GLN A 245 13.68 11.47 -21.70
C GLN A 245 13.45 12.05 -20.30
N ASP A 246 12.82 11.28 -19.42
CA ASP A 246 12.50 11.67 -18.05
C ASP A 246 13.41 10.98 -17.01
N ALA A 247 14.34 10.11 -17.43
CA ALA A 247 15.20 9.33 -16.54
C ALA A 247 16.02 10.21 -15.59
N ALA A 248 16.42 11.41 -16.03
CA ALA A 248 17.15 12.35 -15.20
C ALA A 248 16.29 12.90 -14.04
N GLN A 249 15.00 13.15 -14.28
CA GLN A 249 14.07 13.57 -13.22
C GLN A 249 13.82 12.40 -12.27
N TYR A 250 13.50 11.22 -12.80
CA TYR A 250 13.30 10.02 -11.99
C TYR A 250 14.49 9.72 -11.07
N LYS A 251 15.73 9.79 -11.58
CA LYS A 251 16.94 9.60 -10.76
C LYS A 251 17.07 10.65 -9.65
N ARG A 252 16.71 11.91 -9.90
CA ARG A 252 16.73 12.96 -8.86
C ARG A 252 15.67 12.71 -7.80
N ASP A 253 14.44 12.43 -8.21
CA ASP A 253 13.32 12.21 -7.30
C ASP A 253 13.56 10.96 -6.45
N CYS A 254 14.06 9.86 -7.04
CA CYS A 254 14.46 8.66 -6.29
C CYS A 254 15.62 8.90 -5.34
N LYS A 255 16.60 9.73 -5.71
CA LYS A 255 17.69 10.11 -4.80
C LYS A 255 17.15 10.81 -3.56
N GLN A 256 16.05 11.56 -3.69
CA GLN A 256 15.44 12.25 -2.56
C GLN A 256 14.46 11.36 -1.79
N PHE A 257 13.54 10.68 -2.46
CA PHE A 257 12.36 10.09 -1.79
C PHE A 257 12.28 8.56 -1.85
N SER A 258 13.20 7.86 -2.51
CA SER A 258 13.11 6.40 -2.57
C SER A 258 13.23 5.77 -1.18
N LEU A 259 12.35 4.82 -0.85
CA LEU A 259 12.46 4.01 0.35
C LEU A 259 13.75 3.18 0.38
N SER A 260 14.35 2.90 -0.79
CA SER A 260 15.57 2.07 -0.86
C SER A 260 16.84 2.88 -0.55
N HIS A 261 16.93 4.13 -0.99
CA HIS A 261 18.17 4.92 -0.92
C HIS A 261 17.95 6.44 -0.91
N GLY A 262 16.76 6.90 -0.57
CA GLY A 262 16.39 8.32 -0.52
C GLY A 262 17.08 9.06 0.63
N GLU A 263 17.30 10.36 0.43
CA GLU A 263 17.94 11.27 1.40
C GLU A 263 16.93 12.09 2.23
N ASP A 264 15.64 12.10 1.88
CA ASP A 264 14.59 12.77 2.69
C ASP A 264 14.59 12.20 4.10
N THR A 265 14.65 13.08 5.10
CA THR A 265 14.84 12.70 6.50
C THR A 265 13.72 11.81 7.02
N ARG A 266 12.49 12.01 6.58
CA ARG A 266 11.31 11.27 7.06
C ARG A 266 11.32 9.85 6.48
N ILE A 267 11.57 9.73 5.18
CA ILE A 267 11.68 8.42 4.51
C ILE A 267 12.91 7.64 5.01
N ALA A 268 14.07 8.30 5.14
CA ALA A 268 15.28 7.67 5.64
C ALA A 268 15.12 7.18 7.09
N ASN A 269 14.43 7.95 7.94
CA ASN A 269 14.12 7.54 9.31
C ASN A 269 13.14 6.37 9.34
N ALA A 270 12.09 6.41 8.53
CA ALA A 270 11.14 5.30 8.41
C ALA A 270 11.85 4.00 8.03
N LYS A 271 12.66 4.04 6.96
CA LYS A 271 13.49 2.92 6.53
C LYS A 271 14.37 2.39 7.67
N LYS A 272 15.15 3.27 8.30
CA LYS A 272 16.06 2.90 9.39
C LYS A 272 15.33 2.27 10.58
N ASN A 273 14.12 2.72 10.88
CA ASN A 273 13.33 2.17 11.99
C ASN A 273 12.71 0.82 11.63
N LEU A 274 12.25 0.65 10.39
CA LEU A 274 11.78 -0.64 9.86
C LEU A 274 12.91 -1.68 9.85
N GLU A 275 14.12 -1.30 9.42
CA GLU A 275 15.30 -2.21 9.39
C GLU A 275 15.77 -2.66 10.78
N LYS A 276 15.41 -1.95 11.85
CA LYS A 276 15.71 -2.39 13.24
C LYS A 276 14.76 -3.49 13.72
N MET A 277 13.61 -3.64 13.08
CA MET A 277 12.59 -4.61 13.45
C MET A 277 12.70 -5.81 12.52
N ASP A 278 12.81 -7.01 13.09
CA ASP A 278 12.96 -8.22 12.29
C ASP A 278 11.80 -8.37 11.29
N GLY A 279 12.13 -8.52 10.00
CA GLY A 279 11.17 -8.58 8.90
C GLY A 279 10.36 -7.30 8.62
N GLY A 280 10.66 -6.17 9.27
CA GLY A 280 9.85 -4.95 9.15
C GLY A 280 9.86 -4.32 7.76
N LEU A 281 11.04 -4.20 7.15
CA LEU A 281 11.15 -3.63 5.80
C LEU A 281 10.63 -4.60 4.73
N GLU A 282 10.86 -5.89 4.90
CA GLU A 282 10.37 -6.96 4.04
C GLU A 282 8.84 -7.00 4.04
N LEU A 283 8.23 -6.91 5.23
CA LEU A 283 6.78 -6.84 5.39
C LEU A 283 6.21 -5.62 4.68
N LEU A 284 6.77 -4.43 4.90
CA LEU A 284 6.32 -3.22 4.19
C LEU A 284 6.38 -3.41 2.68
N ARG A 285 7.51 -3.92 2.14
CA ARG A 285 7.67 -4.19 0.71
C ARG A 285 6.65 -5.18 0.17
N SER A 286 6.29 -6.20 0.95
CA SER A 286 5.27 -7.18 0.58
C SER A 286 3.86 -6.58 0.58
N LEU A 287 3.54 -5.65 1.48
CA LEU A 287 2.25 -4.97 1.50
C LEU A 287 2.08 -3.98 0.34
N VAL A 288 3.16 -3.27 -0.01
CA VAL A 288 3.15 -2.29 -1.11
C VAL A 288 3.59 -2.90 -2.45
N ALA A 289 3.52 -4.22 -2.58
CA ALA A 289 3.89 -4.91 -3.81
C ALA A 289 3.00 -4.47 -4.98
N PHE A 290 3.65 -4.23 -6.13
CA PHE A 290 2.98 -3.79 -7.35
C PHE A 290 2.15 -4.90 -7.99
N ASP A 291 2.64 -6.14 -7.97
CA ASP A 291 1.86 -7.30 -8.39
C ASP A 291 0.90 -7.70 -7.25
N PRO A 292 -0.42 -7.67 -7.47
CA PRO A 292 -1.39 -8.01 -6.43
C PRO A 292 -1.27 -9.46 -5.96
N ASN A 293 -0.70 -10.37 -6.77
CA ASN A 293 -0.49 -11.77 -6.38
C ASN A 293 0.67 -11.96 -5.41
N ASN A 294 1.60 -11.02 -5.38
CA ASN A 294 2.74 -11.03 -4.46
C ASN A 294 2.47 -10.18 -3.21
N ARG A 295 1.27 -9.60 -3.10
CA ARG A 295 0.90 -8.72 -2.00
C ARG A 295 0.54 -9.52 -0.76
N ALA A 296 1.18 -9.20 0.36
CA ALA A 296 0.88 -9.83 1.64
C ALA A 296 -0.57 -9.57 2.05
N THR A 297 -1.24 -10.61 2.55
CA THR A 297 -2.56 -10.50 3.14
C THR A 297 -2.49 -9.99 4.57
N ALA A 298 -3.63 -9.54 5.13
CA ALA A 298 -3.72 -9.18 6.55
C ALA A 298 -3.31 -10.35 7.49
N LEU A 299 -3.56 -11.60 7.08
CA LEU A 299 -3.13 -12.78 7.83
C LEU A 299 -1.60 -12.98 7.76
N ASP A 300 -0.99 -12.74 6.60
CA ASP A 300 0.47 -12.77 6.45
C ASP A 300 1.13 -11.71 7.34
N VAL A 301 0.53 -10.52 7.46
CA VAL A 301 1.00 -9.49 8.39
C VAL A 301 1.00 -10.00 9.83
N ILE A 302 -0.11 -10.60 10.28
CA ILE A 302 -0.26 -11.13 11.65
C ILE A 302 0.77 -12.22 11.94
N ASN A 303 1.07 -13.07 10.95
CA ASN A 303 2.00 -14.20 11.08
C ASN A 303 3.47 -13.85 10.72
N SER A 304 3.76 -12.60 10.39
CA SER A 304 5.11 -12.17 10.03
C SER A 304 6.08 -12.21 11.21
N SER A 305 7.39 -12.34 10.93
CA SER A 305 8.43 -12.21 11.97
C SER A 305 8.38 -10.86 12.69
N PHE A 306 7.92 -9.81 12.00
CA PHE A 306 7.68 -8.49 12.58
C PHE A 306 6.68 -8.51 13.75
N MET A 307 5.66 -9.37 13.70
CA MET A 307 4.68 -9.52 14.78
C MET A 307 5.04 -10.61 15.79
N ALA A 308 6.08 -11.40 15.54
CA ALA A 308 6.49 -12.51 16.41
C ALA A 308 6.74 -12.12 17.88
N PRO A 309 7.33 -10.93 18.20
CA PRO A 309 7.50 -10.50 19.59
C PRO A 309 6.19 -10.30 20.36
N LEU A 310 5.04 -10.25 19.69
CA LEU A 310 3.73 -10.10 20.31
C LEU A 310 3.09 -11.45 20.67
N ILE A 311 3.61 -12.57 20.19
CA ILE A 311 3.03 -13.91 20.43
C ILE A 311 3.29 -14.32 21.88
N GLU A 312 2.24 -14.73 22.59
CA GLU A 312 2.35 -15.33 23.91
C GLU A 312 2.97 -16.74 23.82
N GLU A 313 3.91 -17.05 24.70
CA GLU A 313 4.51 -18.39 24.73
C GLU A 313 3.50 -19.46 25.21
N PRO A 314 3.42 -20.62 24.53
CA PRO A 314 2.52 -21.69 24.93
C PRO A 314 2.81 -22.18 26.35
N GLY A 315 1.78 -22.17 27.20
CA GLY A 315 1.89 -22.63 28.59
C GLY A 315 2.48 -21.60 29.57
N PHE A 316 2.84 -20.40 29.09
CA PHE A 316 3.33 -19.32 29.92
C PHE A 316 2.28 -18.19 29.97
N CYS A 317 1.41 -18.22 30.98
CA CYS A 317 0.55 -17.07 31.29
C CYS A 317 1.35 -15.90 31.92
N GLY A 318 2.69 -15.97 31.94
CA GLY A 318 3.56 -15.00 32.62
C GLY A 318 3.76 -13.68 31.88
N SER A 319 3.20 -13.49 30.68
CA SER A 319 3.21 -12.17 30.01
C SER A 319 2.12 -11.22 30.50
N VAL A 320 1.19 -11.72 31.31
CA VAL A 320 0.12 -10.97 31.94
C VAL A 320 0.30 -11.15 33.44
N GLU A 321 0.70 -10.07 34.12
CA GLU A 321 0.80 -10.09 35.59
C GLU A 321 -0.61 -10.06 36.19
N ASP A 322 -0.80 -10.61 37.41
CA ASP A 322 -2.11 -10.59 38.10
C ASP A 322 -2.65 -9.16 38.31
N SER A 323 -1.76 -8.16 38.27
CA SER A 323 -2.06 -6.74 38.36
C SER A 323 -2.41 -6.09 37.02
N ASP A 324 -2.30 -6.78 35.88
CA ASP A 324 -2.62 -6.20 34.57
C ASP A 324 -4.15 -6.12 34.36
N LEU A 325 -4.62 -5.03 33.75
CA LEU A 325 -5.98 -4.95 33.23
C LEU A 325 -6.06 -5.68 31.88
N VAL A 326 -6.86 -6.74 31.79
CA VAL A 326 -6.89 -7.60 30.59
C VAL A 326 -8.17 -7.39 29.77
N HIS A 327 -8.00 -7.11 28.48
CA HIS A 327 -9.06 -7.17 27.48
C HIS A 327 -8.74 -8.27 26.46
N SER A 328 -9.73 -9.07 26.09
CA SER A 328 -9.54 -10.19 25.17
C SER A 328 -10.48 -10.09 23.96
N PHE A 329 -9.90 -10.26 22.77
CA PHE A 329 -10.58 -10.28 21.48
C PHE A 329 -10.23 -11.59 20.79
N MET A 330 -11.21 -12.27 20.21
CA MET A 330 -11.00 -13.58 19.60
C MET A 330 -11.58 -13.60 18.19
N ALA A 331 -10.72 -13.84 17.20
CA ALA A 331 -11.16 -14.27 15.88
C ALA A 331 -11.35 -15.78 15.94
N TYR A 332 -12.57 -16.23 16.23
CA TYR A 332 -12.88 -17.66 16.15
C TYR A 332 -12.73 -18.10 14.70
N ALA A 333 -11.87 -19.09 14.44
CA ALA A 333 -11.94 -19.83 13.20
C ALA A 333 -13.35 -20.44 13.12
N THR A 334 -14.15 -19.99 12.16
CA THR A 334 -15.32 -20.76 11.75
C THR A 334 -14.77 -22.06 11.18
N LYS A 335 -14.90 -23.14 11.95
CA LYS A 335 -14.64 -24.49 11.43
C LYS A 335 -15.39 -24.60 10.09
N LYS A 336 -14.66 -24.80 8.99
CA LYS A 336 -15.25 -25.37 7.78
C LYS A 336 -15.51 -26.85 8.01
#